data_AF-A0A661CCT5-F1
#
_entry.id   AF-A0A661CCT5-F1
#
_cell.length_a   1.000
_cell.length_b   1.000
_cell.length_c   1.000
_cell.angle_alpha   90.00
_cell.angle_beta   90.00
_cell.angle_gamma   90.00
#
_symmetry.space_group_name_H-M   'P 1'
#
loop_
_entity.id
_entity.type
_entity.pdbx_description
1 polymer ?
#
loop_
_entity_poly.entity_id
_entity_poly.type
_entity_poly.pdbx_seq_one_letter_code
_entity_poly.pdbx_strand_id
1 'polypeptide(L)'
;MGRNLIMLGMAILIVLLIALIAIGFMSGISSPLPWISLVILVVVILAHNKIVGSRYLTWKDSYSVGIESIDSDHKKLIHLINNLQTAIDYKTDRQFEKQTMDEVVDYTVYHFTREEGLMEDNDYPGFVPHKAKHEEMIAKVNSYVEAYEKDESGAIESLLAYLKSWLIAHINGTDQEYSEYLISKGVK
;
A
#
# COMPACT_ATOMS: atom_id res chain seq x y z
N MET A 1 -10.76 -15.28 8.40
CA MET A 1 -10.37 -16.72 8.49
C MET A 1 -9.56 -17.24 7.29
N GLY A 2 -9.54 -16.58 6.11
CA GLY A 2 -8.97 -17.15 4.87
C GLY A 2 -7.45 -17.03 4.63
N ARG A 3 -6.77 -15.96 5.10
CA ARG A 3 -5.39 -15.66 4.65
C ARG A 3 -4.31 -16.58 5.22
N ASN A 4 -4.42 -16.97 6.50
CA ASN A 4 -3.51 -17.94 7.12
C ASN A 4 -3.63 -19.32 6.46
N LEU A 5 -4.83 -19.69 6.03
CA LEU A 5 -5.08 -20.96 5.36
C LEU A 5 -4.47 -20.98 3.95
N ILE A 6 -4.51 -19.84 3.24
CA ILE A 6 -3.83 -19.67 1.94
C ILE A 6 -2.31 -19.75 2.11
N MET A 7 -1.74 -19.00 3.07
CA MET A 7 -0.29 -19.03 3.33
C MET A 7 0.18 -20.42 3.75
N LEU A 8 -0.57 -21.11 4.63
CA LEU A 8 -0.30 -22.47 5.05
C LEU A 8 -0.40 -23.45 3.87
N GLY A 9 -1.44 -23.34 3.05
CA GLY A 9 -1.63 -24.16 1.85
C GLY A 9 -0.48 -24.00 0.85
N MET A 10 0.00 -22.78 0.66
CA MET A 10 1.16 -22.50 -0.18
C MET A 10 2.46 -23.06 0.40
N ALA A 11 2.69 -22.94 1.71
CA ALA A 11 3.86 -23.52 2.37
C ALA A 11 3.86 -25.05 2.23
N ILE A 12 2.71 -25.69 2.43
CA ILE A 12 2.54 -27.13 2.22
C ILE A 12 2.83 -27.50 0.76
N LEU A 13 2.29 -26.76 -0.21
CA LEU A 13 2.54 -27.00 -1.64
C LEU A 13 4.03 -26.92 -1.99
N ILE A 14 4.75 -25.92 -1.47
CA ILE A 14 6.19 -25.76 -1.68
C ILE A 14 6.96 -26.97 -1.11
N VAL A 15 6.65 -27.39 0.11
CA VAL A 15 7.29 -28.56 0.75
C VAL A 15 7.03 -29.83 -0.05
N LEU A 16 5.80 -30.04 -0.52
CA LEU A 16 5.44 -31.20 -1.35
C LEU A 16 6.18 -31.20 -2.69
N LEU A 17 6.32 -30.04 -3.35
CA LEU A 17 7.07 -29.91 -4.60
C LEU A 17 8.56 -30.22 -4.38
N ILE A 18 9.16 -29.73 -3.30
CA ILE A 18 10.56 -30.04 -2.95
C ILE A 18 10.74 -31.54 -2.72
N ALA A 19 9.82 -32.19 -2.00
CA ALA A 19 9.86 -33.63 -1.77
C ALA A 19 9.74 -34.43 -3.08
N LEU A 20 8.82 -34.02 -3.98
CA LEU A 20 8.66 -34.63 -5.31
C LEU A 20 9.90 -34.50 -6.18
N ILE A 21 10.58 -33.34 -6.13
CA ILE A 21 11.85 -33.12 -6.83
C ILE A 21 12.91 -34.08 -6.30
N ALA A 22 13.06 -34.18 -4.97
CA ALA A 22 14.05 -35.05 -4.33
C ALA A 22 13.81 -36.53 -4.68
N ILE A 23 12.57 -37.02 -4.55
CA ILE A 23 12.18 -38.40 -4.91
C ILE A 23 12.35 -38.62 -6.42
N GLY A 24 11.97 -37.65 -7.24
CA GLY A 24 12.07 -37.73 -8.69
C GLY A 24 13.51 -37.94 -9.17
N PHE A 25 14.48 -37.27 -8.54
CA PHE A 25 15.90 -37.47 -8.86
C PHE A 25 16.47 -38.80 -8.35
N MET A 26 15.89 -39.42 -7.32
CA MET A 26 16.27 -40.78 -6.90
C MET A 26 15.95 -41.83 -7.98
N SER A 27 14.96 -41.56 -8.83
CA SER A 27 14.59 -42.41 -9.98
C SER A 27 15.43 -42.15 -11.24
N GLY A 28 16.44 -41.26 -11.16
CA GLY A 28 17.35 -40.93 -12.26
C GLY A 28 17.01 -39.61 -12.96
N ILE A 29 18.05 -38.94 -13.47
CA ILE A 29 17.97 -37.58 -14.04
C ILE A 29 17.18 -37.49 -15.36
N SER A 30 16.99 -38.62 -16.03
CA SER A 30 16.20 -38.73 -17.26
C SER A 30 14.69 -38.74 -17.00
N SER A 31 14.26 -38.86 -15.75
CA SER A 31 12.85 -38.72 -15.38
C SER A 31 12.38 -37.28 -15.62
N PRO A 32 11.26 -37.05 -16.32
CA PRO A 32 10.73 -35.71 -16.56
C PRO A 32 10.09 -35.10 -15.30
N LEU A 33 9.70 -35.93 -14.33
CA LEU A 33 8.97 -35.52 -13.13
C LEU A 33 9.71 -34.46 -12.28
N PRO A 34 10.99 -34.63 -11.87
CA PRO A 34 11.69 -33.63 -11.08
C PRO A 34 11.85 -32.30 -11.83
N TRP A 35 12.05 -32.34 -13.14
CA TRP A 35 12.19 -31.13 -13.97
C TRP A 35 10.87 -30.36 -14.08
N ILE A 36 9.74 -31.05 -14.28
CA ILE A 36 8.41 -30.42 -14.28
C ILE A 36 8.09 -29.83 -12.92
N SER A 37 8.34 -30.57 -11.84
CA SER A 37 8.13 -30.08 -10.47
C SER A 37 9.00 -28.87 -10.14
N LEU A 38 10.24 -28.80 -10.65
CA LEU A 38 11.12 -27.65 -10.51
C LEU A 38 10.56 -26.41 -11.21
N VAL A 39 10.07 -26.55 -12.45
CA VAL A 39 9.42 -25.45 -13.18
C VAL A 39 8.19 -24.96 -12.44
N ILE A 40 7.33 -25.87 -11.95
CA ILE A 40 6.15 -25.52 -11.16
C ILE A 40 6.55 -24.77 -9.88
N LEU A 41 7.58 -25.25 -9.17
CA LEU A 41 8.09 -24.61 -7.96
C LEU A 41 8.54 -23.17 -8.25
N VAL A 42 9.30 -22.95 -9.33
CA VAL A 42 9.73 -21.60 -9.74
C VAL A 42 8.52 -20.72 -10.06
N VAL A 43 7.54 -21.22 -10.81
CA VAL A 43 6.31 -20.47 -11.13
C VAL A 43 5.53 -20.11 -9.86
N VAL A 44 5.38 -21.03 -8.91
CA VAL A 44 4.70 -20.79 -7.63
C VAL A 44 5.43 -19.71 -6.82
N ILE A 45 6.77 -19.76 -6.75
CA ILE A 45 7.58 -18.75 -6.06
C ILE A 45 7.43 -17.38 -6.72
N LEU A 46 7.51 -17.30 -8.05
CA LEU A 46 7.35 -16.04 -8.78
C LEU A 46 5.94 -15.46 -8.61
N ALA A 47 4.91 -16.30 -8.69
CA ALA A 47 3.53 -15.88 -8.48
C ALA A 47 3.31 -15.39 -7.03
N HIS A 48 3.82 -16.10 -6.03
CA HIS A 48 3.78 -15.68 -4.64
C HIS A 48 4.45 -14.32 -4.44
N ASN A 49 5.68 -14.17 -4.93
CA ASN A 49 6.44 -12.93 -4.79
C ASN A 49 5.74 -11.76 -5.46
N LYS A 50 5.09 -11.99 -6.62
CA LYS A 50 4.30 -10.96 -7.31
C LYS A 50 3.05 -10.58 -6.51
N ILE A 51 2.34 -11.55 -5.95
CA ILE A 51 1.11 -11.34 -5.16
C ILE A 51 1.42 -10.64 -3.83
N VAL A 52 2.53 -10.96 -3.18
CA VAL A 52 2.96 -10.31 -1.93
C VAL A 52 3.54 -8.94 -2.23
N GLY A 53 4.39 -8.83 -3.26
CA GLY A 53 4.99 -7.56 -3.68
C GLY A 53 3.96 -6.51 -4.10
N SER A 54 2.83 -6.91 -4.69
CA SER A 54 1.76 -5.98 -5.04
C SER A 54 0.98 -5.43 -3.86
N ARG A 55 1.18 -5.96 -2.63
CA ARG A 55 0.50 -5.45 -1.43
C ARG A 55 1.15 -4.19 -0.88
N TYR A 56 2.43 -3.99 -1.12
CA TYR A 56 3.16 -2.85 -0.58
C TYR A 56 3.26 -1.77 -1.64
N LEU A 57 2.99 -0.53 -1.23
CA LEU A 57 3.21 0.63 -2.09
C LEU A 57 4.72 0.87 -2.21
N THR A 58 5.19 1.10 -3.44
CA THR A 58 6.57 1.47 -3.71
C THR A 58 6.56 2.83 -4.37
N TRP A 59 7.38 3.76 -3.88
CA TRP A 59 7.57 5.05 -4.53
C TRP A 59 8.04 4.85 -5.98
N LYS A 60 7.51 5.66 -6.89
CA LYS A 60 7.95 5.74 -8.29
C LYS A 60 8.21 7.20 -8.60
N ASP A 61 9.21 7.47 -9.41
CA ASP A 61 9.54 8.87 -9.77
C ASP A 61 8.38 9.58 -10.49
N SER A 62 7.48 8.82 -11.13
CA SER A 62 6.25 9.35 -11.72
C SER A 62 5.26 9.92 -10.70
N TYR A 63 5.44 9.68 -9.40
CA TYR A 63 4.61 10.24 -8.33
C TYR A 63 5.12 11.59 -7.84
N SER A 64 6.33 12.00 -8.25
CA SER A 64 6.86 13.30 -7.88
C SER A 64 5.98 14.42 -8.43
N VAL A 65 5.75 15.45 -7.61
CA VAL A 65 5.17 16.72 -8.04
C VAL A 65 6.24 17.79 -8.23
N GLY A 66 7.52 17.42 -8.16
CA GLY A 66 8.65 18.33 -8.33
C GLY A 66 8.91 19.29 -7.17
N ILE A 67 8.22 19.11 -6.03
CA ILE A 67 8.39 19.90 -4.81
C ILE A 67 8.86 18.94 -3.71
N GLU A 68 10.11 19.11 -3.26
CA GLU A 68 10.83 18.20 -2.36
C GLU A 68 10.10 17.96 -1.05
N SER A 69 9.51 19.02 -0.46
CA SER A 69 8.74 18.88 0.77
C SER A 69 7.52 17.99 0.55
N ILE A 70 6.79 18.18 -0.56
CA ILE A 70 5.61 17.40 -0.92
C ILE A 70 5.95 15.94 -1.22
N ASP A 71 6.95 15.71 -2.06
CA ASP A 71 7.43 14.37 -2.38
C ASP A 71 7.87 13.61 -1.12
N SER A 72 8.48 14.31 -0.15
CA SER A 72 8.88 13.73 1.13
C SER A 72 7.67 13.29 1.96
N ASP A 73 6.59 14.06 1.96
CA ASP A 73 5.35 13.65 2.64
C ASP A 73 4.68 12.49 1.93
N HIS A 74 4.60 12.49 0.60
CA HIS A 74 4.02 11.37 -0.14
C HIS A 74 4.81 10.06 0.11
N LYS A 75 6.14 10.13 0.15
CA LYS A 75 7.00 8.99 0.53
C LYS A 75 6.72 8.54 1.96
N LYS A 76 6.53 9.48 2.89
CA LYS A 76 6.19 9.17 4.28
C LYS A 76 4.80 8.54 4.41
N LEU A 77 3.80 9.03 3.70
CA LEU A 77 2.45 8.44 3.65
C LEU A 77 2.48 7.02 3.10
N ILE A 78 3.22 6.78 2.00
CA ILE A 78 3.45 5.42 1.47
C ILE A 78 4.05 4.50 2.54
N HIS A 79 5.06 5.00 3.28
CA HIS A 79 5.67 4.24 4.36
C HIS A 79 4.67 3.92 5.50
N LEU A 80 3.87 4.89 5.93
CA LEU A 80 2.87 4.69 6.98
C LEU A 80 1.76 3.71 6.54
N ILE A 81 1.29 3.80 5.30
CA ILE A 81 0.35 2.84 4.72
C ILE A 81 0.94 1.43 4.69
N ASN A 82 2.24 1.30 4.38
CA ASN A 82 2.94 0.01 4.41
C ASN A 82 3.12 -0.53 5.84
N ASN A 83 3.27 0.33 6.85
CA ASN A 83 3.30 -0.09 8.25
C ASN A 83 1.93 -0.61 8.69
N LEU A 84 0.84 0.06 8.29
CA LEU A 84 -0.52 -0.44 8.52
C LEU A 84 -0.76 -1.79 7.80
N GLN A 85 -0.31 -1.92 6.55
CA GLN A 85 -0.35 -3.20 5.84
C GLN A 85 0.40 -4.30 6.59
N THR A 86 1.55 -3.97 7.20
CA THR A 86 2.34 -4.90 8.00
C THR A 86 1.57 -5.34 9.25
N ALA A 87 1.00 -4.40 10.00
CA ALA A 87 0.19 -4.69 11.19
C ALA A 87 -0.94 -5.69 10.86
N ILE A 88 -1.67 -5.41 9.78
CA ILE A 88 -2.73 -6.27 9.26
C ILE A 88 -2.18 -7.62 8.79
N ASP A 89 -1.08 -7.65 8.03
CA ASP A 89 -0.51 -8.87 7.44
C ASP A 89 -0.10 -9.87 8.52
N TYR A 90 0.54 -9.39 9.58
CA TYR A 90 1.09 -10.19 10.66
C TYR A 90 0.15 -10.40 11.86
N LYS A 91 -1.07 -9.86 11.81
CA LYS A 91 -2.07 -9.96 12.89
C LYS A 91 -1.48 -9.54 14.24
N THR A 92 -0.91 -8.35 14.25
CA THR A 92 -0.44 -7.72 15.48
C THR A 92 -1.60 -7.54 16.46
N ASP A 93 -1.30 -7.23 17.72
CA ASP A 93 -2.37 -6.89 18.66
C ASP A 93 -3.10 -5.59 18.24
N ARG A 94 -4.33 -5.44 18.72
CA ARG A 94 -5.20 -4.31 18.42
C ARG A 94 -4.58 -2.96 18.75
N GLN A 95 -3.77 -2.88 19.81
CA GLN A 95 -3.13 -1.62 20.20
C GLN A 95 -2.12 -1.19 19.13
N PHE A 96 -1.29 -2.11 18.64
CA PHE A 96 -0.35 -1.81 17.56
C PHE A 96 -1.06 -1.47 16.24
N GLU A 97 -2.11 -2.22 15.89
CA GLU A 97 -2.89 -1.95 14.67
C GLU A 97 -3.52 -0.54 14.74
N LYS A 98 -4.18 -0.21 15.85
CA LYS A 98 -4.74 1.12 16.09
C LYS A 98 -3.68 2.21 16.02
N GLN A 99 -2.50 1.99 16.62
CA GLN A 99 -1.41 2.95 16.56
C GLN A 99 -1.01 3.25 15.11
N THR A 100 -0.81 2.20 14.28
CA THR A 100 -0.43 2.41 12.87
C THR A 100 -1.54 3.08 12.04
N MET A 101 -2.81 2.83 12.40
CA MET A 101 -3.96 3.51 11.81
C MET A 101 -3.96 5.00 12.19
N ASP A 102 -3.85 5.32 13.47
CA ASP A 102 -3.84 6.70 13.96
C ASP A 102 -2.67 7.49 13.33
N GLU A 103 -1.47 6.89 13.26
CA GLU A 103 -0.28 7.50 12.65
C GLU A 103 -0.50 7.90 11.18
N VAL A 104 -1.14 7.03 10.36
CA VAL A 104 -1.40 7.36 8.95
C VAL A 104 -2.50 8.42 8.80
N VAL A 105 -3.53 8.39 9.65
CA VAL A 105 -4.62 9.37 9.62
C VAL A 105 -4.10 10.75 10.01
N ASP A 106 -3.37 10.85 11.13
CA ASP A 106 -2.83 12.11 11.63
C ASP A 106 -1.85 12.74 10.63
N TYR A 107 -0.97 11.92 10.04
CA TYR A 107 -0.03 12.42 9.04
C TYR A 107 -0.72 12.86 7.75
N THR A 108 -1.84 12.23 7.37
CA THR A 108 -2.65 12.65 6.22
C THR A 108 -3.23 14.04 6.43
N VAL A 109 -3.77 14.32 7.62
CA VAL A 109 -4.30 15.65 7.97
C VAL A 109 -3.20 16.70 7.97
N TYR A 110 -2.05 16.38 8.55
CA TYR A 110 -0.87 17.26 8.52
C TYR A 110 -0.43 17.60 7.09
N HIS A 111 -0.32 16.57 6.25
CA HIS A 111 0.06 16.69 4.85
C HIS A 111 -0.89 17.61 4.07
N PHE A 112 -2.19 17.35 4.15
CA PHE A 112 -3.22 18.18 3.49
C PHE A 112 -3.18 19.62 3.97
N THR A 113 -3.02 19.85 5.28
CA THR A 113 -2.90 21.20 5.84
C THR A 113 -1.72 21.95 5.22
N ARG A 114 -0.58 21.28 5.00
CA ARG A 114 0.60 21.88 4.40
C ARG A 114 0.41 22.17 2.91
N GLU A 115 -0.17 21.25 2.15
CA GLU A 115 -0.49 21.47 0.73
C GLU A 115 -1.50 22.61 0.55
N GLU A 116 -2.55 22.63 1.37
CA GLU A 116 -3.55 23.69 1.39
C GLU A 116 -2.92 25.04 1.70
N GLY A 117 -2.02 25.12 2.69
CA GLY A 117 -1.28 26.33 2.99
C GLY A 117 -0.43 26.81 1.81
N LEU A 118 0.30 25.90 1.14
CA LEU A 118 1.09 26.25 -0.05
C LEU A 118 0.22 26.75 -1.20
N MET A 119 -0.94 26.12 -1.43
CA MET A 119 -1.88 26.54 -2.46
C MET A 119 -2.50 27.90 -2.15
N GLU A 120 -2.91 28.14 -0.90
CA GLU A 120 -3.50 29.40 -0.44
C GLU A 120 -2.48 30.55 -0.50
N ASP A 121 -1.27 30.35 0.04
CA ASP A 121 -0.19 31.35 0.06
C ASP A 121 0.28 31.80 -1.34
N ASN A 122 0.00 31.00 -2.37
CA ASN A 122 0.41 31.26 -3.75
C ASN A 122 -0.77 31.57 -4.68
N ASP A 123 -1.97 31.78 -4.14
CA ASP A 123 -3.21 32.06 -4.89
C ASP A 123 -3.50 31.00 -5.97
N TYR A 124 -3.32 29.71 -5.65
CA TYR A 124 -3.56 28.64 -6.62
C TYR A 124 -5.04 28.59 -7.06
N PRO A 125 -5.36 28.76 -8.35
CA PRO A 125 -6.76 28.83 -8.81
C PRO A 125 -7.59 27.58 -8.52
N GLY A 126 -6.95 26.42 -8.40
CA GLY A 126 -7.59 25.14 -8.12
C GLY A 126 -7.75 24.83 -6.63
N PHE A 127 -7.44 25.75 -5.71
CA PHE A 127 -7.43 25.50 -4.27
C PHE A 127 -8.75 24.95 -3.73
N VAL A 128 -9.86 25.64 -4.01
CA VAL A 128 -11.20 25.26 -3.49
C VAL A 128 -11.60 23.84 -3.90
N PRO A 129 -11.59 23.45 -5.20
CA PRO A 129 -11.91 22.08 -5.57
C PRO A 129 -10.89 21.05 -5.08
N HIS A 130 -9.61 21.41 -4.92
CA HIS A 130 -8.60 20.52 -4.35
C HIS A 130 -8.93 20.21 -2.87
N LYS A 131 -9.13 21.25 -2.06
CA LYS A 131 -9.50 21.13 -0.64
C LYS A 131 -10.77 20.30 -0.43
N ALA A 132 -11.77 20.47 -1.29
CA ALA A 132 -12.99 19.68 -1.22
C ALA A 132 -12.74 18.15 -1.35
N LYS A 133 -11.76 17.74 -2.19
CA LYS A 133 -11.35 16.33 -2.29
C LYS A 133 -10.68 15.83 -1.00
N HIS A 134 -9.89 16.68 -0.33
CA HIS A 134 -9.30 16.36 0.97
C HIS A 134 -10.39 16.16 2.04
N GLU A 135 -11.34 17.09 2.12
CA GLU A 135 -12.44 17.01 3.08
C GLU A 135 -13.29 15.75 2.87
N GLU A 136 -13.59 15.39 1.61
CA GLU A 136 -14.29 14.15 1.28
C GLU A 136 -13.50 12.90 1.72
N MET A 137 -12.19 12.88 1.45
CA MET A 137 -11.30 11.80 1.84
C MET A 137 -11.25 11.63 3.36
N ILE A 138 -11.08 12.71 4.11
CA ILE A 138 -11.05 12.70 5.58
C ILE A 138 -12.37 12.21 6.16
N ALA A 139 -13.51 12.68 5.64
CA ALA A 139 -14.81 12.19 6.07
C ALA A 139 -14.95 10.67 5.81
N LYS A 140 -14.45 10.19 4.68
CA LYS A 140 -14.48 8.77 4.34
C LYS A 140 -13.57 7.95 5.26
N VAL A 141 -12.35 8.41 5.54
CA VAL A 141 -11.43 7.79 6.50
C VAL A 141 -12.05 7.70 7.89
N ASN A 142 -12.65 8.78 8.39
CA ASN A 142 -13.32 8.79 9.68
C ASN A 142 -14.45 7.75 9.76
N SER A 143 -15.21 7.55 8.68
CA SER A 143 -16.24 6.50 8.64
C SER A 143 -15.66 5.09 8.80
N TYR A 144 -14.45 4.83 8.28
CA TYR A 144 -13.76 3.57 8.48
C TYR A 144 -13.20 3.42 9.89
N VAL A 145 -12.66 4.49 10.47
CA VAL A 145 -12.18 4.51 11.86
C VAL A 145 -13.35 4.24 12.83
N GLU A 146 -14.51 4.85 12.61
CA GLU A 146 -15.72 4.56 13.41
C GLU A 146 -16.21 3.12 13.25
N ALA A 147 -16.10 2.56 12.04
CA ALA A 147 -16.44 1.17 11.80
C ALA A 147 -15.45 0.22 12.49
N TYR A 148 -14.16 0.57 12.50
CA TYR A 148 -13.11 -0.17 13.17
C TYR A 148 -13.34 -0.29 14.69
N GLU A 149 -13.79 0.78 15.32
CA GLU A 149 -14.11 0.75 16.76
C GLU A 149 -15.31 -0.17 17.09
N LYS A 150 -16.16 -0.50 16.10
CA LYS A 150 -17.33 -1.40 16.25
C LYS A 150 -17.01 -2.83 15.83
N ASP A 151 -16.28 -3.02 14.74
CA ASP A 151 -15.85 -4.30 14.17
C ASP A 151 -14.45 -4.16 13.52
N GLU A 152 -13.45 -4.70 14.22
CA GLU A 152 -12.03 -4.55 13.95
C GLU A 152 -11.62 -5.11 12.57
N SER A 153 -12.00 -6.35 12.28
CA SER A 153 -11.30 -7.17 11.28
C SER A 153 -11.59 -6.73 9.84
N GLY A 154 -12.82 -6.27 9.56
CA GLY A 154 -13.27 -5.92 8.21
C GLY A 154 -13.05 -4.45 7.85
N ALA A 155 -13.14 -3.56 8.84
CA ALA A 155 -13.01 -2.13 8.64
C ALA A 155 -11.56 -1.74 8.30
N ILE A 156 -10.58 -2.35 8.98
CA ILE A 156 -9.16 -2.01 8.79
C ILE A 156 -8.63 -2.41 7.41
N GLU A 157 -9.06 -3.57 6.89
CA GLU A 157 -8.71 -4.02 5.54
C GLU A 157 -9.32 -3.10 4.47
N SER A 158 -10.56 -2.66 4.71
CA SER A 158 -11.28 -1.75 3.82
C SER A 158 -10.65 -0.34 3.81
N LEU A 159 -10.26 0.16 4.99
CA LEU A 159 -9.52 1.41 5.14
C LEU A 159 -8.20 1.36 4.37
N LEU A 160 -7.41 0.31 4.59
CA LEU A 160 -6.12 0.14 3.92
C LEU A 160 -6.26 0.13 2.39
N ALA A 161 -7.25 -0.61 1.86
CA ALA A 161 -7.51 -0.67 0.43
C ALA A 161 -7.90 0.72 -0.12
N TYR A 162 -8.74 1.45 0.61
CA TYR A 162 -9.14 2.80 0.26
C TYR A 162 -7.95 3.76 0.26
N LEU A 163 -7.16 3.81 1.33
CA LEU A 163 -5.98 4.70 1.44
C LEU A 163 -4.99 4.49 0.29
N LYS A 164 -4.70 3.23 -0.06
CA LYS A 164 -3.80 2.93 -1.19
C LYS A 164 -4.33 3.43 -2.52
N SER A 165 -5.59 3.14 -2.80
CA SER A 165 -6.20 3.53 -4.07
C SER A 165 -6.32 5.04 -4.17
N TRP A 166 -6.78 5.70 -3.10
CA TRP A 166 -7.00 7.13 -3.07
C TRP A 166 -5.68 7.90 -3.18
N LEU A 167 -4.66 7.56 -2.38
CA LEU A 167 -3.37 8.26 -2.38
C LEU A 167 -2.74 8.25 -3.78
N ILE A 168 -2.65 7.08 -4.41
CA ILE A 168 -2.02 6.97 -5.74
C ILE A 168 -2.85 7.69 -6.81
N ALA A 169 -4.17 7.61 -6.76
CA ALA A 169 -5.02 8.31 -7.72
C ALA A 169 -4.95 9.84 -7.55
N HIS A 170 -4.92 10.33 -6.32
CA HIS A 170 -4.84 11.74 -5.99
C HIS A 170 -3.48 12.33 -6.39
N ILE A 171 -2.38 11.66 -6.04
CA ILE A 171 -1.03 12.09 -6.42
C ILE A 171 -0.85 12.19 -7.94
N ASN A 172 -1.36 11.21 -8.70
CA ASN A 172 -1.19 11.20 -10.17
C ASN A 172 -2.23 12.06 -10.91
N GLY A 173 -3.23 12.58 -10.20
CA GLY A 173 -4.31 13.40 -10.75
C GLY A 173 -4.25 14.78 -10.16
N THR A 174 -4.93 14.98 -9.03
CA THR A 174 -5.10 16.27 -8.38
C THR A 174 -3.79 16.95 -8.01
N ASP A 175 -2.81 16.23 -7.47
CA ASP A 175 -1.57 16.86 -6.99
C ASP A 175 -0.66 17.30 -8.14
N GLN A 176 -0.72 16.59 -9.27
CA GLN A 176 -0.02 17.02 -10.49
C GLN A 176 -0.55 18.36 -11.00
N GLU A 177 -1.83 18.68 -10.77
CA GLU A 177 -2.47 19.88 -11.29
C GLU A 177 -1.91 21.18 -10.68
N TYR A 178 -1.36 21.16 -9.46
CA TYR A 178 -0.74 22.35 -8.87
C TYR A 178 0.76 22.47 -9.15
N SER A 179 1.41 21.38 -9.61
CA SER A 179 2.87 21.25 -9.65
C SER A 179 3.54 22.40 -10.41
N GLU A 180 3.22 22.55 -11.70
CA GLU A 180 3.83 23.59 -12.55
C GLU A 180 3.55 24.99 -12.01
N TYR A 181 2.33 25.23 -11.50
CA TYR A 181 1.94 26.52 -10.95
C TYR A 181 2.78 26.88 -9.73
N LEU A 182 2.87 26.01 -8.72
CA LEU A 182 3.61 26.28 -7.49
C LEU A 182 5.13 26.39 -7.75
N ILE A 183 5.68 25.55 -8.63
CA ILE A 183 7.09 25.65 -9.04
C ILE A 183 7.36 27.00 -9.71
N SER A 184 6.44 27.50 -10.57
CA SER A 184 6.58 28.82 -11.21
C SER A 184 6.58 29.99 -10.20
N LYS A 185 6.01 29.78 -9.01
CA LYS A 185 6.02 30.73 -7.88
C LYS A 185 7.27 30.61 -7.00
N GLY A 186 8.15 29.64 -7.29
CA GLY A 186 9.40 29.43 -6.58
C GLY A 186 9.30 28.48 -5.38
N VAL A 187 8.17 27.78 -5.23
CA VAL A 187 8.04 26.68 -4.26
C VAL A 187 8.96 25.55 -4.67
N LYS A 188 9.68 24.97 -3.71
CA LYS A 188 10.69 23.93 -3.92
C LYS A 188 10.54 22.79 -2.94
#